data_AF-A0A7X8Q3U0-F1
#
_entry.id   AF-A0A7X8Q3U0-F1
#
_cell.length_a   1.000
_cell.length_b   1.000
_cell.length_c   1.000
_cell.angle_alpha   90.00
_cell.angle_beta   90.00
_cell.angle_gamma   90.00
#
_symmetry.space_group_name_H-M   'P 1'
#
loop_
_entity.id
_entity.type
_entity.pdbx_description
1 polymer ?
#
loop_
_entity_poly.entity_id
_entity_poly.type
_entity_poly.pdbx_seq_one_letter_code
_entity_poly.pdbx_strand_id
1 'polypeptide(L)'
;DVFTGTISGVTSFGLFVELENGVEGLAHISSLADDYYVFQEKQLALLGQHTRKMYRLGDPVTVLVAKVNTEERQIDFEVVDEDRY
;
A
#
# COMPACT_ATOMS: atom_id res chain seq x y z
N ASP A 1 -14.16 2.66 -4.29
CA ASP A 1 -13.54 3.37 -5.42
C ASP A 1 -12.05 3.08 -5.49
N VAL A 2 -11.50 3.13 -6.70
CA VAL A 2 -10.08 2.87 -7.00
C VAL A 2 -9.39 4.20 -7.28
N PHE A 3 -8.22 4.39 -6.68
CA PHE A 3 -7.42 5.60 -6.80
C PHE A 3 -5.97 5.24 -7.06
N THR A 4 -5.29 6.09 -7.82
CA THR A 4 -3.83 6.06 -7.92
C THR A 4 -3.24 6.96 -6.84
N GLY A 5 -2.22 6.47 -6.16
CA GLY A 5 -1.47 7.20 -5.16
C GLY A 5 0.02 6.90 -5.25
N THR A 6 0.77 7.53 -4.37
CA THR A 6 2.22 7.32 -4.21
C THR A 6 2.47 6.75 -2.83
N ILE A 7 3.36 5.77 -2.73
CA ILE A 7 3.78 5.23 -1.43
C ILE A 7 4.58 6.33 -0.70
N SER A 8 3.99 6.90 0.35
CA SER A 8 4.62 7.93 1.19
C SER A 8 5.39 7.34 2.36
N GLY A 9 5.18 6.07 2.67
CA GLY A 9 5.86 5.37 3.76
C GLY A 9 5.80 3.86 3.63
N VAL A 10 6.84 3.17 4.09
CA VAL A 10 6.90 1.70 4.11
C VAL A 10 7.28 1.24 5.51
N THR A 11 6.48 0.36 6.08
CA THR A 11 6.72 -0.25 7.38
C THR A 11 6.63 -1.77 7.27
N SER A 12 6.99 -2.48 8.35
CA SER A 12 6.84 -3.92 8.42
C SER A 12 5.38 -4.40 8.44
N PHE A 13 4.44 -3.52 8.77
CA PHE A 13 3.02 -3.84 8.84
C PHE A 13 2.20 -3.30 7.67
N GLY A 14 2.78 -2.50 6.77
CA GLY A 14 2.04 -1.97 5.63
C GLY A 14 2.72 -0.83 4.88
N LEU A 15 1.92 -0.18 4.03
CA LEU A 15 2.31 0.92 3.16
C LEU A 15 1.42 2.12 3.47
N PHE A 16 2.03 3.28 3.70
CA PHE A 16 1.30 4.54 3.66
C PHE A 16 1.22 5.01 2.21
N VAL A 17 0.02 5.38 1.80
CA VAL A 17 -0.27 5.81 0.43
C VAL A 17 -0.90 7.19 0.47
N GLU A 18 -0.28 8.13 -0.21
CA GLU A 18 -0.79 9.48 -0.40
C GLU A 18 -1.46 9.58 -1.78
N LEU A 19 -2.71 10.02 -1.79
CA LEU A 19 -3.47 10.30 -3.00
C LEU A 19 -3.16 11.71 -3.52
N GLU A 20 -3.43 11.97 -4.80
CA GLU A 20 -3.15 13.27 -5.43
C GLU A 20 -3.84 14.48 -4.76
N ASN A 21 -4.93 14.24 -4.03
CA ASN A 21 -5.64 15.27 -3.27
C ASN A 21 -5.03 15.55 -1.88
N GLY A 22 -3.89 14.94 -1.54
CA GLY A 22 -3.17 15.09 -0.28
C GLY A 22 -3.75 14.27 0.88
N VAL A 23 -4.68 13.36 0.60
CA VAL A 23 -5.21 12.42 1.60
C VAL A 23 -4.27 11.24 1.72
N GLU A 24 -3.86 10.92 2.95
CA GLU A 24 -3.05 9.74 3.25
C GLU A 24 -3.88 8.66 3.96
N GLY A 25 -3.56 7.41 3.70
CA GLY A 25 -4.14 6.25 4.36
C GLY A 25 -3.16 5.07 4.38
N LEU A 26 -3.56 4.01 5.08
CA LEU A 26 -2.72 2.84 5.31
C LEU A 26 -3.25 1.64 4.53
N ALA A 27 -2.41 1.05 3.69
CA ALA A 27 -2.61 -0.30 3.19
C ALA A 27 -1.88 -1.30 4.09
N HIS A 28 -2.63 -2.06 4.89
CA HIS A 28 -2.04 -3.06 5.77
C HIS A 28 -1.42 -4.20 4.93
N ILE A 29 -0.32 -4.79 5.38
CA ILE A 29 0.39 -5.86 4.67
C ILE A 29 -0.50 -7.08 4.38
N SER A 30 -1.53 -7.32 5.20
CA SER A 30 -2.51 -8.39 4.96
C SER A 30 -3.41 -8.13 3.75
N SER A 31 -3.50 -6.90 3.25
CA SER A 31 -4.20 -6.58 2.00
C SER A 31 -3.39 -6.98 0.76
N LEU A 32 -2.07 -7.18 0.90
CA LEU A 32 -1.19 -7.65 -0.17
C LEU A 32 -1.33 -9.17 -0.34
N ALA A 33 -2.51 -9.61 -0.77
CA ALA A 33 -2.90 -11.03 -0.78
C ALA A 33 -2.26 -11.86 -1.91
N ASP A 34 -1.46 -11.25 -2.78
CA ASP A 34 -0.80 -11.88 -3.93
C ASP A 34 0.50 -12.60 -3.57
N ASP A 35 1.16 -12.22 -2.46
CA ASP A 35 2.43 -12.80 -2.04
C ASP A 35 2.66 -12.68 -0.53
N TYR A 36 3.68 -13.38 -0.02
CA TYR A 36 4.24 -13.13 1.29
C TYR A 36 5.29 -12.02 1.21
N TYR A 37 4.96 -10.85 1.73
CA TYR A 37 5.83 -9.68 1.71
C TYR A 37 6.73 -9.60 2.95
N VAL A 38 8.01 -9.30 2.72
CA VAL A 38 9.01 -9.10 3.79
C VAL A 38 9.58 -7.70 3.70
N PHE A 39 9.64 -7.02 4.85
CA PHE A 39 10.24 -5.70 4.96
C PHE A 39 11.75 -5.74 4.85
N GLN A 40 12.27 -4.94 3.92
CA GLN A 40 13.69 -4.76 3.65
C GLN A 40 14.10 -3.37 4.16
N GLU A 41 14.55 -3.30 5.42
CA GLU A 41 14.91 -2.03 6.09
C GLU A 41 15.87 -1.17 5.27
N LYS A 42 16.89 -1.79 4.67
CA LYS A 42 17.91 -1.07 3.88
C LYS A 42 17.37 -0.42 2.61
N GLN A 43 16.25 -0.93 2.09
CA GLN A 43 15.64 -0.46 0.85
C GLN A 43 14.34 0.31 1.12
N LEU A 44 13.89 0.36 2.37
CA LEU A 44 12.56 0.87 2.76
C LEU A 44 11.48 0.31 1.83
N ALA A 45 11.47 -1.02 1.70
CA ALA A 45 10.68 -1.73 0.72
C ALA A 45 9.97 -2.95 1.33
N LEU A 46 8.79 -3.28 0.82
CA LEU A 46 8.20 -4.62 0.97
C LEU A 46 8.52 -5.44 -0.28
N LEU A 47 9.16 -6.59 -0.09
CA LEU A 47 9.54 -7.51 -1.17
C LEU A 47 8.73 -8.80 -1.07
N GLY A 48 7.96 -9.10 -2.10
CA GLY A 48 7.27 -10.37 -2.28
C GLY A 48 8.27 -11.50 -2.49
N GLN A 49 8.14 -12.59 -1.73
CA GLN A 49 9.07 -13.72 -1.79
C GLN A 49 8.92 -14.54 -3.09
N HIS A 50 7.72 -14.65 -3.64
CA HIS A 50 7.41 -15.49 -4.79
C HIS A 50 7.36 -14.71 -6.10
N THR A 51 6.66 -13.58 -6.12
CA THR A 51 6.49 -12.71 -7.30
C THR A 51 7.70 -11.81 -7.52
N ARG A 52 8.50 -11.58 -6.46
CA ARG A 52 9.55 -10.54 -6.41
C ARG A 52 9.03 -9.13 -6.65
N LYS A 53 7.71 -8.92 -6.51
CA LYS A 53 7.11 -7.60 -6.54
C LYS A 53 7.66 -6.79 -5.39
N MET A 54 7.93 -5.52 -5.65
CA MET A 54 8.55 -4.63 -4.70
C MET A 54 7.74 -3.36 -4.58
N TYR A 55 7.35 -3.02 -3.35
CA TYR A 55 6.72 -1.76 -3.02
C TYR A 55 7.72 -0.91 -2.24
N ARG A 56 8.16 0.21 -2.82
CA ARG A 56 9.11 1.13 -2.19
C ARG A 56 8.49 2.50 -1.98
N LEU A 57 9.12 3.24 -1.07
CA LEU A 57 8.90 4.67 -0.93
C LEU A 57 9.02 5.38 -2.29
N GLY A 58 8.00 6.14 -2.65
CA GLY A 58 7.91 6.91 -3.89
C GLY A 58 7.38 6.13 -5.10
N ASP A 59 7.19 4.81 -5.00
CA ASP A 59 6.60 4.05 -6.10
C ASP A 59 5.10 4.39 -6.23
N PRO A 60 4.57 4.51 -7.48
CA PRO A 60 3.14 4.65 -7.70
C PRO A 60 2.43 3.33 -7.35
N VAL A 61 1.22 3.45 -6.81
CA VAL A 61 0.39 2.29 -6.44
C VAL A 61 -1.08 2.60 -6.65
N THR A 62 -1.83 1.60 -7.07
CA THR A 62 -3.28 1.67 -7.20
C THR A 62 -3.92 1.05 -5.95
N VAL A 63 -4.82 1.79 -5.30
CA VAL A 63 -5.48 1.37 -4.07
C VAL A 63 -6.99 1.50 -4.17
N LEU A 64 -7.71 0.66 -3.43
CA LEU A 64 -9.13 0.85 -3.18
C LEU A 64 -9.36 1.32 -1.74
N VAL A 65 -10.35 2.19 -1.54
CA VAL A 65 -10.79 2.57 -0.19
C VAL A 65 -11.58 1.41 0.42
N ALA A 66 -11.00 0.74 1.42
CA ALA A 66 -11.65 -0.36 2.13
C ALA A 66 -12.51 0.15 3.28
N LYS A 67 -12.02 1.15 4.02
CA LYS A 67 -12.74 1.74 5.14
C LYS A 67 -12.32 3.19 5.37
N VAL A 68 -13.29 4.01 5.79
CA VAL A 68 -13.05 5.39 6.22
C VAL A 68 -13.52 5.53 7.65
N ASN A 69 -12.63 5.94 8.55
CA ASN A 69 -12.96 6.34 9.90
C ASN A 69 -12.82 7.87 10.04
N THR A 70 -13.97 8.56 10.03
CA THR A 70 -14.00 10.03 10.13
C THR A 70 -13.70 10.56 11.53
N GLU A 71 -13.91 9.75 12.58
CA GLU A 71 -13.61 10.16 13.96
C GLU A 71 -12.10 10.18 14.19
N GLU A 72 -11.42 9.14 13.72
CA GLU A 72 -9.96 8.99 13.84
C GLU A 72 -9.19 9.65 12.70
N ARG A 73 -9.90 10.15 11.67
CA ARG A 73 -9.33 10.71 10.43
C ARG A 73 -8.38 9.72 9.75
N GLN A 74 -8.78 8.47 9.69
CA GLN A 74 -8.01 7.37 9.10
C GLN A 74 -8.75 6.76 7.92
N ILE A 75 -7.98 6.31 6.94
CA ILE A 75 -8.46 5.59 5.77
C ILE A 75 -7.64 4.33 5.64
N ASP A 76 -8.34 3.20 5.56
CA ASP A 76 -7.74 1.91 5.27
C ASP A 76 -7.85 1.66 3.77
N PHE A 77 -6.72 1.33 3.16
CA PHE A 77 -6.61 0.98 1.75
C PHE A 77 -6.35 -0.51 1.58
N GLU A 78 -6.72 -1.04 0.41
CA GLU A 78 -6.22 -2.31 -0.09
C GLU A 78 -5.53 -2.07 -1.42
N VAL A 79 -4.34 -2.65 -1.61
CA VAL A 79 -3.63 -2.54 -2.88
C VAL A 79 -4.32 -3.39 -3.94
N VAL A 80 -4.55 -2.79 -5.10
CA VAL A 80 -5.09 -3.48 -6.27
C VAL A 80 -3.93 -3.85 -7.17
N ASP A 81 -3.83 -5.13 -7.51
CA ASP A 81 -2.93 -5.56 -8.57
C ASP A 81 -3.62 -5.44 -9.93
N GLU A 82 -2.98 -4.75 -10.87
CA GLU A 82 -3.53 -4.61 -12.24
C GLU A 82 -3.51 -5.96 -12.99
N ASP A 83 -2.62 -6.89 -12.61
CA ASP A 83 -2.56 -8.24 -13.19
C ASP A 83 -3.77 -9.13 -12.82
N ARG A 84 -4.68 -8.64 -11.96
CA ARG A 84 -5.83 -9.39 -11.45
C ARG A 84 -7.14 -9.19 -12.23
N TYR A 85 -7.15 -8.45 -13.33
CA TYR A 85 -8.33 -8.23 -14.20
C TYR A 85 -8.03 -8.39 -15.69
#